data_AF-A0A845F9C9-F1
#
_entry.id   AF-A0A845F9C9-F1
#
_cell.length_a   1.000
_cell.length_b   1.000
_cell.length_c   1.000
_cell.angle_alpha   90.00
_cell.angle_beta   90.00
_cell.angle_gamma   90.00
#
_symmetry.space_group_name_H-M   'P 1'
#
loop_
_entity.id
_entity.type
_entity.pdbx_description
1 polymer ?
#
loop_
_entity_poly.entity_id
_entity_poly.type
_entity_poly.pdbx_seq_one_letter_code
_entity_poly.pdbx_strand_id
1 'polypeptide(L)' 'MRCIGKYHEAREVLEKGKREFPDNPAIQVFHAMTLYNLKESPQAVESLLKVLGSYSNHPWIKKYKDAISFYARQLDQTW' A
#
# COMPACT_ATOMS: atom_id res chain seq x y z
N MET A 1 3.65 -14.39 11.70
CA MET A 1 3.85 -14.98 10.35
C MET A 1 4.71 -14.13 9.39
N ARG A 2 5.36 -13.03 9.84
CA ARG A 2 6.33 -12.24 9.04
C ARG A 2 7.78 -12.77 9.07
N CYS A 3 8.09 -13.74 9.95
CA CYS A 3 9.47 -14.08 10.30
C CYS A 3 10.08 -15.30 9.59
N ILE A 4 9.47 -15.82 8.51
CA ILE A 4 9.93 -17.09 7.90
C ILE A 4 10.23 -16.99 6.40
N GLY A 5 10.33 -15.79 5.82
CA GLY A 5 10.62 -15.62 4.38
C GLY A 5 9.52 -16.10 3.42
N LYS A 6 8.35 -16.51 3.94
CA LYS A 6 7.17 -16.96 3.19
C LYS A 6 6.37 -15.78 2.61
N TYR A 7 7.04 -14.89 1.87
CA TYR A 7 6.41 -13.67 1.36
C TYR A 7 5.35 -13.96 0.28
N HIS A 8 5.53 -15.00 -0.53
CA HIS A 8 4.53 -15.41 -1.52
C HIS A 8 3.23 -15.93 -0.85
N GLU A 9 3.34 -16.79 0.17
CA GLU A 9 2.18 -17.25 0.95
C GLU A 9 1.48 -16.07 1.66
N ALA A 10 2.27 -15.14 2.24
CA ALA A 10 1.72 -13.93 2.85
C ALA A 10 0.95 -13.08 1.83
N ARG A 11 1.46 -12.95 0.60
CA ARG A 11 0.80 -12.22 -0.49
C ARG A 11 -0.55 -12.84 -0.81
N GLU A 12 -0.63 -14.16 -0.94
CA GLU A 12 -1.89 -14.86 -1.23
C GLU A 12 -2.95 -14.65 -0.15
N VAL A 13 -2.56 -14.79 1.12
CA VAL A 13 -3.45 -14.57 2.27
C VAL A 13 -3.95 -13.13 2.31
N LEU A 14 -3.06 -12.16 2.09
CA LEU A 14 -3.40 -10.74 2.12
C LEU A 14 -4.24 -10.31 0.92
N GLU A 15 -4.00 -10.88 -0.27
CA GLU A 15 -4.86 -10.64 -1.44
C GLU A 15 -6.26 -11.24 -1.25
N LYS A 16 -6.37 -12.41 -0.59
CA LYS A 16 -7.67 -12.93 -0.17
C LYS A 16 -8.34 -11.99 0.84
N GLY A 17 -7.60 -11.53 1.84
CA GLY A 17 -8.09 -10.55 2.82
C GLY A 17 -8.57 -9.25 2.20
N LYS A 18 -7.89 -8.74 1.15
CA LYS A 18 -8.34 -7.55 0.41
C LYS A 18 -9.68 -7.74 -0.28
N ARG A 19 -9.95 -8.94 -0.81
CA ARG A 19 -11.24 -9.26 -1.45
C ARG A 19 -12.37 -9.38 -0.43
N GLU A 20 -12.08 -9.98 0.72
CA GLU A 20 -13.07 -10.18 1.79
C GLU A 20 -13.35 -8.90 2.60
N PHE A 21 -12.33 -8.04 2.75
CA PHE A 21 -12.40 -6.82 3.56
C PHE A 21 -11.80 -5.61 2.80
N PRO A 22 -12.45 -5.14 1.72
CA PRO A 22 -11.90 -4.09 0.85
C PRO A 22 -11.63 -2.77 1.58
N ASP A 23 -12.43 -2.44 2.59
CA ASP A 23 -12.36 -1.19 3.34
C ASP A 23 -11.42 -1.25 4.56
N ASN A 24 -10.65 -2.33 4.73
CA ASN A 24 -9.70 -2.46 5.82
C ASN A 24 -8.30 -1.94 5.42
N PRO A 25 -7.89 -0.73 5.86
CA PRO A 25 -6.61 -0.17 5.48
C PRO A 25 -5.41 -0.95 6.05
N ALA A 26 -5.58 -1.66 7.16
CA ALA A 26 -4.48 -2.44 7.75
C ALA A 26 -4.05 -3.58 6.83
N ILE A 27 -5.01 -4.26 6.17
CA ILE A 27 -4.69 -5.31 5.20
C ILE A 27 -3.90 -4.73 4.02
N GLN A 28 -4.29 -3.54 3.54
CA GLN A 28 -3.58 -2.84 2.46
C GLN A 28 -2.14 -2.49 2.86
N VAL A 29 -1.93 -2.03 4.09
CA VAL A 29 -0.58 -1.75 4.65
C VAL A 29 0.25 -3.03 4.73
N PHE A 30 -0.27 -4.11 5.32
CA PHE A 30 0.48 -5.37 5.42
C PHE A 30 0.77 -5.99 4.05
N HIS A 31 -0.14 -5.82 3.09
CA HIS A 31 0.09 -6.23 1.70
C HIS A 31 1.23 -5.43 1.08
N ALA A 32 1.26 -4.11 1.24
CA ALA A 32 2.35 -3.26 0.77
C ALA A 32 3.71 -3.67 1.37
N MET A 33 3.77 -4.01 2.65
CA MET A 33 4.99 -4.51 3.28
C MET A 33 5.45 -5.83 2.66
N THR A 34 4.51 -6.70 2.27
CA THR A 34 4.82 -7.96 1.58
C THR A 34 5.37 -7.71 0.18
N LEU A 35 4.77 -6.79 -0.59
CA LEU A 35 5.26 -6.37 -1.91
C LEU A 35 6.69 -5.83 -1.83
N TYR A 36 6.99 -4.99 -0.83
CA TYR A 36 8.35 -4.49 -0.60
C TYR A 36 9.36 -5.63 -0.38
N ASN A 37 9.01 -6.62 0.44
CA ASN A 37 9.88 -7.78 0.70
C ASN A 37 10.09 -8.64 -0.56
N LEU A 38 9.12 -8.65 -1.47
CA LEU A 38 9.17 -9.32 -2.78
C LEU A 38 9.89 -8.50 -3.86
N LYS A 39 10.50 -7.36 -3.52
CA LYS A 39 11.14 -6.42 -4.45
C LYS A 39 10.18 -5.74 -5.43
N GLU A 40 8.88 -5.76 -5.15
CA GLU A 40 7.83 -5.01 -5.85
C GLU A 40 7.64 -3.62 -5.21
N SER A 41 8.75 -2.88 -5.07
CA SER A 41 8.77 -1.60 -4.34
C SER A 41 7.85 -0.52 -4.92
N PRO A 42 7.72 -0.34 -6.25
CA PRO A 42 6.78 0.64 -6.81
C PRO A 42 5.34 0.39 -6.35
N GLN A 43 4.86 -0.85 -6.47
CA GLN A 43 3.50 -1.23 -6.06
C GLN A 43 3.30 -1.13 -4.53
N ALA A 44 4.35 -1.38 -3.75
CA ALA A 44 4.34 -1.19 -2.31
C ALA A 44 4.13 0.29 -1.95
N VAL A 45 4.92 1.18 -2.53
CA VAL A 45 4.84 2.63 -2.27
C VAL A 45 3.50 3.19 -2.76
N GLU A 46 3.03 2.78 -3.94
CA GLU A 46 1.72 3.17 -4.45
C GLU A 46 0.60 2.80 -3.47
N SER A 47 0.60 1.57 -2.95
CA SER A 47 -0.39 1.14 -1.96
C SER A 47 -0.36 1.99 -0.69
N LEU A 48 0.84 2.30 -0.17
CA LEU A 48 0.97 3.13 1.04
C LEU A 48 0.48 4.56 0.81
N LEU A 49 0.79 5.17 -0.33
CA LEU A 49 0.31 6.50 -0.67
C LEU A 49 -1.22 6.54 -0.84
N LYS A 50 -1.82 5.50 -1.43
CA LYS A 50 -3.28 5.35 -1.49
C LYS A 50 -3.91 5.26 -0.10
N VAL A 51 -3.30 4.51 0.81
CA VAL A 51 -3.78 4.43 2.21
C VAL A 51 -3.69 5.80 2.87
N LEU A 52 -2.56 6.50 2.74
CA LEU A 52 -2.38 7.84 3.33
C LEU A 52 -3.39 8.85 2.77
N GLY A 53 -3.57 8.90 1.45
CA GLY A 53 -4.53 9.82 0.82
C GLY A 53 -5.99 9.53 1.16
N SER A 54 -6.34 8.26 1.43
CA SER A 54 -7.72 7.84 1.67
C SER A 54 -8.13 7.89 3.15
N TYR A 55 -7.22 7.52 4.05
CA TYR A 55 -7.56 7.26 5.47
C TYR A 55 -6.90 8.21 6.47
N SER A 56 -5.94 9.05 6.05
CA SER A 56 -5.27 9.95 6.98
C SER A 56 -6.18 11.09 7.45
N ASN A 57 -6.17 11.35 8.75
CA ASN A 57 -6.82 12.51 9.35
C ASN A 57 -5.87 13.69 9.61
N HIS A 58 -4.59 13.56 9.27
CA HIS A 58 -3.62 14.62 9.50
C HIS A 58 -3.89 15.83 8.57
N PRO A 59 -3.96 17.07 9.09
CA PRO A 59 -4.35 18.26 8.30
C PRO A 59 -3.51 18.45 7.04
N TRP A 60 -2.20 18.25 7.14
CA TRP A 60 -1.29 18.37 6.01
C TRP A 60 -1.47 17.27 4.97
N ILE A 61 -1.77 16.04 5.36
CA ILE A 61 -1.99 14.95 4.40
C ILE A 61 -3.31 15.16 3.66
N LYS A 62 -4.36 15.62 4.36
CA LYS A 62 -5.63 16.01 3.73
C LYS A 62 -5.44 17.14 2.72
N LYS A 63 -4.67 18.18 3.07
CA LYS A 63 -4.37 19.31 2.18
C LYS A 63 -3.71 18.86 0.87
N TYR A 64 -2.86 17.83 0.91
CA TYR A 64 -2.13 17.32 -0.25
C TYR A 64 -2.71 16.00 -0.81
N LYS A 65 -3.94 15.62 -0.45
CA LYS A 65 -4.53 14.33 -0.84
C LYS A 65 -4.45 14.06 -2.34
N ASP A 66 -4.78 15.04 -3.16
CA ASP A 66 -4.80 14.88 -4.62
C ASP A 66 -3.39 14.71 -5.18
N ALA A 67 -2.42 15.48 -4.69
CA ALA A 67 -1.01 15.33 -5.05
C ALA A 67 -0.48 13.95 -4.64
N ILE A 68 -0.74 13.50 -3.41
CA ILE A 68 -0.35 12.18 -2.91
C ILE A 68 -0.97 11.07 -3.78
N SER A 69 -2.25 11.19 -4.14
CA SER A 69 -2.97 10.22 -4.97
C SER A 69 -2.54 10.24 -6.44
N PHE A 70 -2.03 11.37 -6.91
CA PHE A 70 -1.46 11.55 -8.24
C PHE A 70 -0.10 10.87 -8.32
N TYR A 71 0.83 11.18 -7.41
CA TYR A 71 2.16 10.57 -7.36
C TYR A 71 2.12 9.06 -7.11
N ALA A 72 1.12 8.57 -6.36
CA ALA A 72 0.91 7.13 -6.19
C ALA A 72 0.82 6.39 -7.54
N ARG A 73 0.30 7.03 -8.60
CA ARG A 73 0.13 6.45 -9.93
C ARG A 73 1.32 6.68 -10.87
N GLN A 74 2.31 7.47 -10.47
CA GLN A 74 3.37 7.98 -11.34
C GLN A 74 4.75 7.96 -10.66
N LEU A 75 5.05 6.93 -9.87
CA LEU A 75 6.27 6.89 -9.04
C LEU A 75 7.57 6.97 -9.83
N ASP A 76 7.59 6.45 -11.07
CA ASP A 76 8.78 6.44 -11.92
C ASP A 76 8.84 7.60 -12.93
N GLN A 77 7.87 8.53 -12.89
CA GLN A 77 7.89 9.68 -13.78
C GLN A 77 8.82 10.78 -13.25
N THR A 78 9.91 11.02 -13.97
CA THR A 78 10.77 12.18 -13.78
C THR A 78 10.30 13.32 -14.68
N TRP A 79 10.05 14.49 -14.10
CA TRP A 79 9.67 15.73 -14.81
C TRP A 79 10.86 16.69 -14.90
#